data_AF-A0A9E3DV40-F1
#
_entry.id   AF-A0A9E3DV40-F1
#
_cell.length_a   1.000
_cell.length_b   1.000
_cell.length_c   1.000
_cell.angle_alpha   90.00
_cell.angle_beta   90.00
_cell.angle_gamma   90.00
#
_symmetry.space_group_name_H-M   'P 1'
#
loop_
_entity.id
_entity.type
_entity.pdbx_description
1 polymer ?
#
loop_
_entity_poly.entity_id
_entity_poly.type
_entity_poly.pdbx_seq_one_letter_code
_entity_poly.pdbx_strand_id
1 'polypeptide(L)'
;MGRVNFHARVAANVLRTVERELTQDSAHGATAGWAELGVSDEAQLAAAIREGRLDGRADSVLPALRRSVLARLTVANPGYAVTSIADRLFAAMEAGDADAVAAMWSPEITVWQAGAARRRDKLRARRVIDWFISASADRHYDVLARQLFDRGCGQGFVQQHRLHGHCRDGTPYSLRMAIIVVVGAEGLITQIDEYFDPADLTPLLAARVPSVRR
;
A
#
# COMPACT_ATOMS: atom_id res chain seq x y z
N MET A 1 -25.71 -16.40 -27.02
CA MET A 1 -26.15 -15.66 -25.81
C MET A 1 -24.96 -14.95 -25.11
N GLY A 2 -24.30 -13.97 -25.75
CA GLY A 2 -23.07 -13.36 -25.18
C GLY A 2 -23.01 -11.83 -25.17
N ARG A 3 -23.77 -11.16 -26.07
CA ARG A 3 -23.70 -9.70 -26.25
C ARG A 3 -24.60 -8.92 -25.28
N VAL A 4 -25.78 -9.46 -24.96
CA VAL A 4 -26.77 -8.82 -24.07
C VAL A 4 -26.27 -8.76 -22.62
N ASN A 5 -25.61 -9.82 -22.13
CA ASN A 5 -25.01 -9.85 -20.78
C ASN A 5 -23.80 -8.90 -20.64
N PHE A 6 -23.06 -8.63 -21.72
CA PHE A 6 -21.96 -7.66 -21.72
C PHE A 6 -22.48 -6.23 -21.61
N HIS A 7 -23.42 -5.84 -22.47
CA HIS A 7 -24.00 -4.48 -22.44
C HIS A 7 -24.75 -4.19 -21.13
N ALA A 8 -25.43 -5.18 -20.54
CA ALA A 8 -26.07 -5.01 -19.23
C ALA A 8 -25.05 -4.77 -18.10
N ARG A 9 -23.91 -5.49 -18.10
CA ARG A 9 -22.82 -5.28 -17.13
C ARG A 9 -22.12 -3.94 -17.33
N VAL A 10 -21.89 -3.53 -18.58
CA VAL A 10 -21.31 -2.23 -18.92
C VAL A 10 -22.25 -1.10 -18.50
N ALA A 11 -23.54 -1.17 -18.84
CA ALA A 11 -24.54 -0.19 -18.42
C ALA A 11 -24.66 -0.11 -16.90
N ALA A 12 -24.67 -1.25 -16.19
CA ALA A 12 -24.68 -1.27 -14.73
C ALA A 12 -23.40 -0.66 -14.13
N ASN A 13 -22.23 -0.89 -14.73
CA ASN A 13 -20.98 -0.27 -14.29
C ASN A 13 -20.96 1.24 -14.54
N VAL A 14 -21.48 1.69 -15.68
CA VAL A 14 -21.60 3.12 -16.02
C VAL A 14 -22.59 3.79 -15.06
N LEU A 15 -23.78 3.23 -14.86
CA LEU A 15 -24.80 3.78 -13.94
C LEU A 15 -24.29 3.85 -12.50
N ARG A 16 -23.58 2.83 -12.02
CA ARG A 16 -22.97 2.85 -10.67
C ARG A 16 -21.88 3.90 -10.56
N THR A 17 -21.17 4.21 -11.66
CA THR A 17 -20.13 5.25 -11.70
C THR A 17 -20.77 6.63 -11.64
N VAL A 18 -21.78 6.87 -12.47
CA VAL A 18 -22.57 8.11 -12.46
C VAL A 18 -23.27 8.33 -11.12
N GLU A 19 -23.85 7.30 -10.52
CA GLU A 19 -24.47 7.37 -9.18
C GLU A 19 -23.44 7.79 -8.11
N ARG A 20 -22.20 7.27 -8.17
CA ARG A 20 -21.12 7.68 -7.26
C ARG A 20 -20.66 9.12 -7.52
N GLU A 21 -20.55 9.53 -8.78
CA GLU A 21 -20.23 10.92 -9.15
C GLU A 21 -21.28 11.90 -8.62
N LEU A 22 -22.56 11.52 -8.63
CA LEU A 22 -23.67 12.34 -8.16
C LEU A 22 -23.85 12.36 -6.64
N THR A 23 -23.40 11.32 -5.93
CA THR A 23 -23.54 11.20 -4.47
C THR A 23 -22.30 11.61 -3.69
N GLN A 24 -21.12 11.62 -4.31
CA GLN A 24 -19.90 12.15 -3.71
C GLN A 24 -19.77 13.64 -4.00
N ASP A 25 -19.50 14.42 -2.95
CA ASP A 25 -19.11 15.84 -3.03
C ASP A 25 -17.68 15.95 -3.61
N SER A 26 -17.56 15.51 -4.86
CA SER A 26 -16.32 15.16 -5.57
C SER A 26 -15.40 16.35 -5.85
N ALA A 27 -15.92 17.57 -5.70
CA ALA A 27 -15.16 18.81 -5.78
C ALA A 27 -14.17 18.98 -4.61
N HIS A 28 -14.48 18.48 -3.41
CA HIS A 28 -13.65 18.71 -2.21
C HIS A 28 -12.47 17.71 -2.09
N GLY A 29 -12.61 16.48 -2.57
CA GLY A 29 -11.56 15.46 -2.49
C GLY A 29 -10.50 15.56 -3.59
N ALA A 30 -10.89 15.93 -4.81
CA ALA A 30 -9.98 16.05 -5.95
C ALA A 30 -9.01 17.25 -5.82
N THR A 31 -9.44 18.30 -5.13
CA THR A 31 -8.70 19.56 -4.95
C THR A 31 -7.85 19.61 -3.66
N ALA A 32 -7.87 18.55 -2.85
CA ALA A 32 -7.21 18.49 -1.55
C ALA A 32 -5.67 18.66 -1.67
N GLY A 33 -5.18 19.79 -1.16
CA GLY A 33 -3.77 20.20 -1.19
C GLY A 33 -3.38 21.10 -2.37
N TRP A 34 -4.31 21.48 -3.24
CA TRP A 34 -4.05 22.44 -4.31
C TRP A 34 -3.81 23.86 -3.76
N ALA A 35 -4.50 24.21 -2.67
CA ALA A 35 -4.29 25.48 -1.96
C ALA A 35 -2.84 25.67 -1.48
N GLU A 36 -2.18 24.60 -1.01
CA GLU A 36 -0.76 24.62 -0.58
C GLU A 36 0.21 24.83 -1.76
N LEU A 37 -0.23 24.49 -2.97
CA LEU A 37 0.49 24.75 -4.21
C LEU A 37 0.14 26.11 -4.83
N GLY A 38 -0.78 26.87 -4.23
CA GLY A 38 -1.25 28.15 -4.73
C GLY A 38 -2.09 28.05 -6.00
N VAL A 39 -2.78 26.92 -6.21
CA VAL A 39 -3.65 26.68 -7.37
C VAL A 39 -5.05 26.28 -6.91
N SER A 40 -6.06 26.65 -7.69
CA SER A 40 -7.47 26.40 -7.38
C SER A 40 -8.09 25.29 -8.23
N ASP A 41 -7.48 24.95 -9.36
CA ASP A 41 -7.95 23.92 -10.28
C ASP A 41 -6.81 23.20 -11.04
N GLU A 42 -7.14 22.12 -11.76
CA GLU A 42 -6.16 21.35 -12.55
C GLU A 42 -5.54 22.17 -13.69
N ALA A 43 -6.27 23.15 -14.26
CA ALA A 43 -5.76 23.98 -15.35
C ALA A 43 -4.67 24.93 -14.84
N GLN A 44 -4.86 25.51 -13.66
CA GLN A 44 -3.87 26.33 -12.97
C GLN A 44 -2.67 25.49 -12.53
N LEU A 45 -2.88 24.25 -12.06
CA LEU A 45 -1.79 23.31 -11.76
C LEU A 45 -0.96 23.00 -13.01
N ALA A 46 -1.61 22.68 -14.14
CA ALA A 46 -0.93 22.43 -15.40
C ALA A 46 -0.17 23.66 -15.91
N ALA A 47 -0.74 24.86 -15.78
CA ALA A 47 -0.05 26.11 -16.10
C ALA A 47 1.19 26.31 -15.21
N ALA A 48 1.06 26.09 -13.90
CA ALA A 48 2.16 26.22 -12.94
C ALA A 48 3.34 25.28 -13.23
N ILE A 49 3.04 24.04 -13.59
CA ILE A 49 4.04 23.05 -14.00
C ILE A 49 4.73 23.50 -15.29
N ARG A 50 3.97 23.92 -16.32
CA ARG A 50 4.54 24.36 -17.60
C ARG A 50 5.41 25.60 -17.48
N GLU A 51 5.08 26.49 -16.55
CA GLU A 51 5.80 27.73 -16.29
C GLU A 51 7.02 27.52 -15.37
N GLY A 52 7.27 26.28 -14.89
CA GLY A 52 8.37 25.97 -13.97
C GLY A 52 8.18 26.52 -12.54
N ARG A 53 6.98 27.04 -12.21
CA ARG A 53 6.69 27.65 -10.89
C ARG A 53 6.72 26.64 -9.74
N LEU A 54 6.67 25.35 -10.04
CA LEU A 54 6.67 24.26 -9.06
C LEU A 54 7.96 23.44 -9.08
N ASP A 55 8.97 23.89 -9.82
CA ASP A 55 10.27 23.21 -9.89
C ASP A 55 10.93 23.18 -8.50
N GLY A 56 11.55 22.04 -8.17
CA GLY A 56 12.12 21.81 -6.84
C GLY A 56 11.10 21.52 -5.72
N ARG A 57 9.79 21.55 -6.00
CA ARG A 57 8.72 21.26 -5.01
C ARG A 57 8.08 19.88 -5.17
N ALA A 58 8.82 18.90 -5.68
CA ALA A 58 8.31 17.55 -5.95
C ALA A 58 7.61 16.91 -4.73
N ASP A 59 8.16 17.15 -3.53
CA ASP A 59 7.62 16.63 -2.26
C ASP A 59 6.24 17.19 -1.91
N SER A 60 5.85 18.36 -2.44
CA SER A 60 4.50 18.92 -2.29
C SER A 60 3.61 18.56 -3.47
N VAL A 61 4.16 18.53 -4.69
CA VAL A 61 3.40 18.33 -5.93
C VAL A 61 2.94 16.89 -6.08
N LEU A 62 3.84 15.91 -5.86
CA LEU A 62 3.54 14.50 -6.10
C LEU A 62 2.45 13.96 -5.16
N PRO A 63 2.43 14.27 -3.85
CA PRO A 63 1.32 13.86 -2.98
C PRO A 63 -0.03 14.45 -3.40
N ALA A 64 -0.06 15.73 -3.82
CA ALA A 64 -1.29 16.38 -4.27
C ALA A 64 -1.83 15.74 -5.57
N LEU A 65 -0.95 15.47 -6.54
CA LEU A 65 -1.32 14.75 -7.76
C LEU A 65 -1.81 13.32 -7.47
N ARG A 66 -1.13 12.59 -6.57
CA ARG A 66 -1.57 11.25 -6.15
C ARG A 66 -2.96 11.27 -5.56
N ARG A 67 -3.25 12.20 -4.64
CA ARG A 67 -4.60 12.35 -4.04
C ARG A 67 -5.67 12.59 -5.11
N SER A 68 -5.42 13.50 -6.06
CA SER A 68 -6.35 13.78 -7.16
C SER A 68 -6.61 12.54 -8.04
N VAL A 69 -5.56 11.82 -8.43
CA VAL A 69 -5.69 10.59 -9.23
C VAL A 69 -6.44 9.51 -8.46
N LEU A 70 -6.13 9.32 -7.18
CA LEU A 70 -6.78 8.32 -6.32
C LEU A 70 -8.25 8.65 -6.09
N ALA A 71 -8.61 9.92 -5.89
CA ALA A 71 -10.00 10.35 -5.80
C ALA A 71 -10.80 9.95 -7.06
N ARG A 72 -10.23 10.19 -8.25
CA ARG A 72 -10.83 9.73 -9.52
C ARG A 72 -10.92 8.22 -9.65
N LEU A 73 -9.88 7.50 -9.23
CA LEU A 73 -9.86 6.04 -9.26
C LEU A 73 -10.86 5.42 -8.29
N THR A 74 -11.07 6.00 -7.11
CA THR A 74 -12.09 5.53 -6.16
C THR A 74 -13.50 5.68 -6.73
N VAL A 75 -13.77 6.75 -7.47
CA VAL A 75 -15.04 6.93 -8.19
C VAL A 75 -15.17 5.89 -9.30
N ALA A 76 -14.16 5.75 -10.17
CA ALA A 76 -14.25 4.91 -11.37
C ALA A 76 -14.15 3.40 -11.07
N ASN A 77 -13.30 3.01 -10.13
CA ASN A 77 -12.97 1.64 -9.78
C ASN A 77 -12.63 1.50 -8.28
N PRO A 78 -13.66 1.48 -7.41
CA PRO A 78 -13.47 1.38 -5.97
C PRO A 78 -12.75 0.07 -5.62
N GLY A 79 -11.55 0.21 -5.07
CA GLY A 79 -10.67 -0.91 -4.69
C GLY A 79 -9.46 -1.13 -5.61
N TYR A 80 -9.41 -0.55 -6.82
CA TYR A 80 -8.26 -0.71 -7.72
C TYR A 80 -6.95 -0.21 -7.11
N ALA A 81 -6.98 0.97 -6.49
CA ALA A 81 -5.83 1.53 -5.82
C ALA A 81 -5.31 0.63 -4.69
N VAL A 82 -6.22 0.11 -3.85
CA VAL A 82 -5.88 -0.77 -2.73
C VAL A 82 -5.30 -2.09 -3.23
N THR A 83 -5.92 -2.71 -4.23
CA THR A 83 -5.40 -3.94 -4.84
C THR A 83 -4.01 -3.72 -5.43
N SER A 84 -3.80 -2.63 -6.17
CA SER A 84 -2.48 -2.30 -6.74
C SER A 84 -1.42 -2.05 -5.67
N ILE A 85 -1.79 -1.44 -4.53
CA ILE A 85 -0.90 -1.27 -3.39
C ILE A 85 -0.57 -2.62 -2.76
N ALA A 86 -1.55 -3.48 -2.55
CA ALA A 86 -1.33 -4.82 -2.01
C ALA A 86 -0.36 -5.63 -2.88
N ASP A 87 -0.62 -5.68 -4.20
CA ASP A 87 0.22 -6.43 -5.14
C ASP A 87 1.66 -5.92 -5.18
N ARG A 88 1.85 -4.59 -5.19
CA ARG A 88 3.19 -3.99 -5.13
C ARG A 88 3.91 -4.29 -3.81
N LEU A 89 3.20 -4.28 -2.69
CA LEU A 89 3.80 -4.54 -1.38
C LEU A 89 4.39 -5.96 -1.33
N PHE A 90 3.60 -6.96 -1.72
CA PHE A 90 4.06 -8.35 -1.67
C PHE A 90 5.11 -8.65 -2.74
N ALA A 91 5.00 -8.07 -3.94
CA ALA A 91 6.03 -8.18 -4.97
C ALA A 91 7.38 -7.58 -4.50
N ALA A 92 7.37 -6.43 -3.82
CA ALA A 92 8.58 -5.84 -3.26
C ALA A 92 9.18 -6.71 -2.14
N MET A 93 8.34 -7.32 -1.30
CA MET A 93 8.79 -8.28 -0.29
C MET A 93 9.42 -9.53 -0.92
N GLU A 94 8.83 -10.12 -1.96
CA GLU A 94 9.42 -11.25 -2.69
C GLU A 94 10.78 -10.87 -3.29
N ALA A 95 10.84 -9.73 -3.99
CA ALA A 95 12.06 -9.19 -4.58
C ALA A 95 13.15 -8.82 -3.55
N GLY A 96 12.79 -8.66 -2.28
CA GLY A 96 13.71 -8.19 -1.24
C GLY A 96 14.05 -6.70 -1.37
N ASP A 97 13.15 -5.91 -1.94
CA ASP A 97 13.32 -4.47 -2.14
C ASP A 97 12.79 -3.70 -0.92
N ALA A 98 13.65 -3.58 0.11
CA ALA A 98 13.33 -2.87 1.34
C ALA A 98 13.01 -1.38 1.11
N ASP A 99 13.64 -0.77 0.10
CA ASP A 99 13.44 0.64 -0.21
C ASP A 99 12.08 0.87 -0.89
N ALA A 100 11.68 -0.01 -1.81
CA ALA A 100 10.33 0.03 -2.38
C ALA A 100 9.27 -0.18 -1.31
N VAL A 101 9.45 -1.13 -0.38
CA VAL A 101 8.52 -1.32 0.75
C VAL A 101 8.43 -0.04 1.60
N ALA A 102 9.56 0.55 1.98
CA ALA A 102 9.59 1.74 2.82
C ALA A 102 9.01 2.99 2.13
N ALA A 103 9.15 3.10 0.81
CA ALA A 103 8.60 4.18 -0.01
C ALA A 103 7.06 4.13 -0.10
N MET A 104 6.46 2.96 0.15
CA MET A 104 5.00 2.80 0.20
C MET A 104 4.40 3.24 1.53
N TRP A 105 5.22 3.49 2.56
CA TRP A 105 4.74 3.86 3.89
C TRP A 105 4.62 5.36 4.08
N SER A 106 3.54 5.79 4.73
CA SER A 106 3.43 7.15 5.27
C SER A 106 4.58 7.42 6.25
N PRO A 107 5.09 8.66 6.36
CA PRO A 107 6.03 9.04 7.41
C PRO A 107 5.55 8.63 8.81
N GLU A 108 4.24 8.71 9.04
CA GLU A 108 3.57 8.44 10.32
C GLU A 108 3.03 7.00 10.43
N ILE A 109 3.54 6.06 9.62
CA ILE A 109 3.06 4.66 9.66
C ILE A 109 3.20 4.08 11.08
N THR A 110 2.15 3.38 11.50
CA THR A 110 2.20 2.56 12.73
C THR A 110 2.10 1.08 12.41
N VAL A 111 3.01 0.28 12.97
CA VAL A 111 3.06 -1.17 12.73
C VAL A 111 2.90 -1.91 14.05
N TRP A 112 1.90 -2.78 14.13
CA TRP A 112 1.66 -3.62 15.30
C TRP A 112 1.74 -5.10 14.94
N GLN A 113 2.12 -5.92 15.91
CA GLN A 113 2.11 -7.37 15.83
C GLN A 113 1.33 -7.91 17.01
N ALA A 114 0.52 -8.95 16.78
CA ALA A 114 -0.17 -9.68 17.84
C ALA A 114 0.77 -10.05 19.00
N GLY A 115 0.35 -9.71 20.22
CA GLY A 115 1.12 -9.91 21.44
C GLY A 115 2.10 -8.77 21.79
N ALA A 116 2.34 -7.80 20.90
CA ALA A 116 3.19 -6.65 21.20
C ALA A 116 2.47 -5.62 22.08
N ALA A 117 3.14 -5.15 23.14
CA ALA A 117 2.61 -4.13 24.05
C ALA A 117 2.49 -2.73 23.42
N ARG A 118 3.25 -2.45 22.35
CA ARG A 118 3.31 -1.14 21.69
C ARG A 118 3.41 -1.28 20.18
N ARG A 119 2.87 -0.28 19.46
CA ARG A 119 3.07 -0.11 18.01
C ARG A 119 4.50 0.39 17.75
N ARG A 120 5.06 0.03 16.59
CA ARG A 120 6.34 0.47 16.06
C ARG A 120 6.13 1.67 15.13
N ASP A 121 7.02 2.66 15.24
CA ASP A 121 7.14 3.76 14.27
C ASP A 121 7.85 3.30 12.99
N LYS A 122 7.89 4.19 11.98
CA LYS A 122 8.53 3.93 10.68
C LYS A 122 9.97 3.43 10.78
N LEU A 123 10.78 4.07 11.62
CA LEU A 123 12.20 3.74 11.77
C LEU A 123 12.38 2.34 12.37
N ARG A 124 11.57 1.98 13.38
CA ARG A 124 11.58 0.65 14.00
C ARG A 124 11.06 -0.43 13.05
N ALA A 125 9.97 -0.16 12.34
CA ALA A 125 9.41 -1.08 11.35
C ALA A 125 10.41 -1.34 10.21
N ARG A 126 11.09 -0.29 9.72
CA ARG A 126 12.10 -0.40 8.66
C ARG A 126 13.22 -1.36 9.03
N ARG A 127 13.75 -1.28 10.26
CA ARG A 127 14.79 -2.20 10.73
C ARG A 127 14.36 -3.67 10.74
N VAL A 128 13.08 -3.94 11.00
CA VAL A 128 12.55 -5.32 10.96
C VAL A 128 12.49 -5.83 9.52
N ILE A 129 12.08 -5.00 8.57
CA ILE A 129 12.07 -5.34 7.14
C ILE A 129 13.50 -5.56 6.62
N ASP A 130 14.43 -4.64 6.94
CA ASP A 130 15.84 -4.78 6.56
C ASP A 130 16.42 -6.09 7.12
N TRP A 131 16.18 -6.38 8.40
CA TRP A 131 16.61 -7.63 9.02
C TRP A 131 16.00 -8.85 8.30
N PHE A 132 14.68 -8.87 8.12
CA PHE A 132 13.98 -10.01 7.52
C PHE A 132 14.49 -10.30 6.09
N ILE A 133 14.64 -9.26 5.27
CA ILE A 133 15.18 -9.37 3.91
C ILE A 133 16.65 -9.83 3.94
N SER A 134 17.45 -9.32 4.88
CA SER A 134 18.85 -9.76 5.03
C SER A 134 18.98 -11.20 5.52
N ALA A 135 18.04 -11.70 6.32
CA ALA A 135 18.07 -13.04 6.91
C ALA A 135 17.47 -14.13 6.01
N SER A 136 16.73 -13.75 4.95
CA SER A 136 16.02 -14.68 4.08
C SER A 136 16.32 -14.52 2.58
N ALA A 137 16.02 -15.54 1.79
CA ALA A 137 16.06 -15.59 0.34
C ALA A 137 14.84 -16.38 -0.20
N ASP A 138 14.63 -16.31 -1.53
CA ASP A 138 13.59 -17.07 -2.26
C ASP A 138 12.20 -16.97 -1.64
N ARG A 139 11.82 -15.75 -1.23
CA ARG A 139 10.54 -15.46 -0.58
C ARG A 139 9.40 -15.62 -1.57
N HIS A 140 8.35 -16.33 -1.15
CA HIS A 140 7.13 -16.48 -1.92
C HIS A 140 5.88 -16.40 -1.05
N TYR A 141 4.89 -15.63 -1.49
CA TYR A 141 3.61 -15.43 -0.80
C TYR A 141 2.47 -16.21 -1.47
N ASP A 142 1.99 -17.24 -0.79
CA ASP A 142 0.73 -17.91 -1.14
C ASP A 142 -0.45 -17.16 -0.52
N VAL A 143 -1.13 -16.34 -1.31
CA VAL A 143 -2.32 -15.61 -0.86
C VAL A 143 -3.50 -16.58 -0.69
N LEU A 144 -3.89 -16.83 0.57
CA LEU A 144 -5.01 -17.73 0.90
C LEU A 144 -6.35 -17.02 0.75
N ALA A 145 -6.43 -15.76 1.17
CA ALA A 145 -7.60 -14.91 1.03
C ALA A 145 -7.20 -13.44 1.13
N ARG A 146 -7.85 -12.58 0.33
CA ARG A 146 -7.75 -11.12 0.46
C ARG A 146 -9.15 -10.52 0.39
N GLN A 147 -9.47 -9.64 1.33
CA GLN A 147 -10.70 -8.87 1.33
C GLN A 147 -10.38 -7.38 1.47
N LEU A 148 -10.99 -6.57 0.61
CA LEU A 148 -10.89 -5.12 0.69
C LEU A 148 -11.94 -4.60 1.69
N PHE A 149 -11.63 -3.52 2.38
CA PHE A 149 -12.59 -2.80 3.20
C PHE A 149 -12.52 -1.30 2.93
N ASP A 150 -13.69 -0.68 3.06
CA ASP A 150 -13.87 0.76 3.06
C ASP A 150 -14.67 1.09 4.33
N ARG A 151 -14.05 1.80 5.26
CA ARG A 151 -14.64 2.25 6.51
C ARG A 151 -14.24 3.72 6.64
N GLY A 152 -15.08 4.59 7.18
CA GLY A 152 -14.81 6.04 7.30
C GLY A 152 -13.50 6.47 7.99
N CYS A 153 -12.67 5.52 8.42
CA CYS A 153 -11.31 5.69 8.95
C CYS A 153 -10.19 5.48 7.88
N GLY A 154 -10.53 5.04 6.66
CA GLY A 154 -9.58 4.73 5.58
C GLY A 154 -9.97 3.49 4.75
N GLN A 155 -9.42 3.39 3.54
CA GLN A 155 -9.53 2.18 2.71
C GLN A 155 -8.38 1.23 3.02
N GLY A 156 -8.58 -0.07 2.80
CA GLY A 156 -7.53 -1.03 3.11
C GLY A 156 -7.88 -2.46 2.72
N PHE A 157 -7.02 -3.38 3.14
CA PHE A 157 -7.24 -4.80 2.92
C PHE A 157 -6.85 -5.62 4.14
N VAL A 158 -7.55 -6.74 4.30
CA VAL A 158 -7.11 -7.85 5.14
C VAL A 158 -6.67 -8.98 4.22
N GLN A 159 -5.52 -9.57 4.50
CA GLN A 159 -4.99 -10.70 3.74
C GLN A 159 -4.51 -11.81 4.67
N GLN A 160 -4.99 -13.02 4.44
CA GLN A 160 -4.35 -14.24 4.96
C GLN A 160 -3.43 -14.79 3.88
N HIS A 161 -2.22 -15.19 4.27
CA HIS A 161 -1.29 -15.82 3.36
C HIS A 161 -0.32 -16.74 4.11
N ARG A 162 0.41 -17.53 3.33
CA ARG A 162 1.58 -18.26 3.80
C ARG A 162 2.80 -17.71 3.11
N LEU A 163 3.83 -17.39 3.88
CA LEU A 163 5.12 -16.93 3.38
C LEU A 163 6.11 -18.08 3.49
N HIS A 164 6.68 -18.46 2.36
CA HIS A 164 7.75 -19.44 2.25
C HIS A 164 9.05 -18.75 1.90
N GLY A 165 10.17 -19.34 2.30
CA GLY A 165 11.50 -18.91 1.88
C GLY A 165 12.60 -19.76 2.49
N HIS A 166 13.84 -19.34 2.28
CA HIS A 166 15.01 -19.97 2.86
C HIS A 166 15.77 -18.97 3.72
N CYS A 167 16.28 -19.42 4.87
CA CYS A 167 17.31 -18.72 5.62
C CYS A 167 18.60 -18.61 4.77
N ARG A 168 19.54 -17.75 5.17
CA ARG A 168 20.82 -17.61 4.43
C ARG A 168 21.70 -18.86 4.43
N ASP A 169 21.49 -19.77 5.36
CA ASP A 169 22.14 -21.08 5.39
C ASP A 169 21.40 -22.15 4.55
N GLY A 170 20.34 -21.76 3.86
CA GLY A 170 19.50 -22.66 3.04
C GLY A 170 18.38 -23.35 3.82
N THR A 171 18.28 -23.19 5.14
CA THR A 171 17.21 -23.79 5.94
C THR A 171 15.84 -23.24 5.50
N PRO A 172 14.87 -24.07 5.10
CA PRO A 172 13.55 -23.58 4.71
C PRO A 172 12.76 -23.08 5.93
N TYR A 173 11.95 -22.04 5.74
CA TYR A 173 10.96 -21.60 6.72
C TYR A 173 9.59 -21.40 6.07
N SER A 174 8.55 -21.46 6.90
CA SER A 174 7.17 -21.22 6.50
C SER A 174 6.48 -20.45 7.63
N LEU A 175 5.89 -19.30 7.29
CA LEU A 175 5.16 -18.44 8.22
C LEU A 175 3.72 -18.32 7.77
N ARG A 176 2.76 -18.66 8.64
CA ARG A 176 1.33 -18.41 8.35
C ARG A 176 0.88 -17.15 9.06
N MET A 177 0.39 -16.17 8.30
CA MET A 177 -0.01 -14.89 8.88
C MET A 177 -1.29 -14.31 8.28
N ALA A 178 -1.98 -13.52 9.10
CA ALA A 178 -2.96 -12.55 8.63
C ALA A 178 -2.39 -11.13 8.82
N ILE A 179 -2.67 -10.25 7.87
CA ILE A 179 -2.25 -8.86 7.91
C ILE A 179 -3.43 -7.96 7.58
N ILE A 180 -3.57 -6.87 8.33
CA ILE A 180 -4.49 -5.77 8.04
C ILE A 180 -3.64 -4.57 7.63
N VAL A 181 -3.93 -4.00 6.48
CA VAL A 181 -3.22 -2.83 5.93
C VAL A 181 -4.23 -1.73 5.66
N VAL A 182 -3.99 -0.55 6.25
CA VAL A 182 -4.77 0.67 6.00
C VAL A 182 -3.98 1.61 5.12
N VAL A 183 -4.66 2.17 4.13
CA VAL A 183 -4.12 3.07 3.12
C VAL A 183 -4.76 4.46 3.30
N GLY A 184 -3.91 5.48 3.42
CA GLY A 184 -4.31 6.88 3.49
C GLY A 184 -4.75 7.44 2.14
N ALA A 185 -5.29 8.66 2.14
CA ALA A 185 -5.81 9.33 0.94
C ALA A 185 -4.73 9.56 -0.14
N GLU A 186 -3.46 9.70 0.26
CA GLU A 186 -2.30 9.82 -0.61
C GLU A 186 -1.80 8.50 -1.21
N GLY A 187 -2.46 7.37 -0.91
CA GLY A 187 -2.09 6.04 -1.38
C GLY A 187 -0.87 5.45 -0.67
N LEU A 188 -0.51 6.00 0.50
CA LEU A 188 0.53 5.47 1.36
C LEU A 188 -0.09 4.59 2.45
N ILE A 189 0.64 3.55 2.85
CA ILE A 189 0.26 2.68 3.96
C ILE A 189 0.46 3.45 5.26
N THR A 190 -0.60 3.62 6.04
CA THR A 190 -0.60 4.35 7.31
C THR A 190 -0.64 3.43 8.52
N GLN A 191 -1.14 2.20 8.36
CA GLN A 191 -1.19 1.22 9.42
C GLN A 191 -0.99 -0.19 8.89
N ILE A 192 -0.25 -0.98 9.66
CA ILE A 192 -0.11 -2.42 9.45
C ILE A 192 -0.34 -3.13 10.79
N ASP A 193 -1.24 -4.10 10.82
CA ASP A 193 -1.44 -5.01 11.96
C ASP A 193 -1.19 -6.45 11.52
N GLU A 194 -0.24 -7.11 12.18
CA GLU A 194 0.24 -8.45 11.81
C GLU A 194 -0.19 -9.48 12.85
N TYR A 195 -0.72 -10.61 12.40
CA TYR A 195 -1.20 -11.71 13.23
C TYR A 195 -0.48 -12.98 12.79
N PHE A 196 0.54 -13.37 13.55
CA PHE A 196 1.29 -14.61 13.35
C PHE A 196 1.89 -15.09 14.68
N ASP A 197 2.29 -16.35 14.72
CA ASP A 197 3.02 -16.92 15.86
C ASP A 197 4.53 -16.62 15.72
N PRO A 198 5.15 -15.88 16.67
CA PRO A 198 6.59 -15.62 16.63
C PRO A 198 7.46 -16.88 16.57
N ALA A 199 6.96 -18.04 17.03
CA ALA A 199 7.67 -19.30 16.95
C ALA A 199 8.01 -19.70 15.50
N ASP A 200 7.18 -19.30 14.52
CA ASP A 200 7.42 -19.56 13.10
C ASP A 200 8.68 -18.84 12.57
N LEU A 201 9.17 -17.80 13.26
CA LEU A 201 10.40 -17.09 12.92
C LEU A 201 11.66 -17.73 13.49
N THR A 202 11.55 -18.80 14.30
CA THR A 202 12.70 -19.46 14.96
C THR A 202 13.83 -19.80 13.98
N PRO A 203 13.58 -20.35 12.77
CA PRO A 203 14.66 -20.65 11.82
C PRO A 203 15.46 -19.40 11.42
N LEU A 204 14.80 -18.25 11.25
CA LEU A 204 15.43 -16.98 10.87
C LEU A 204 16.20 -16.34 12.03
N LEU A 205 15.75 -16.56 13.27
CA LEU A 205 16.42 -16.06 14.47
C LEU A 205 17.65 -16.91 14.85
N ALA A 206 17.61 -18.21 14.57
CA ALA A 206 18.71 -19.13 14.82
C ALA A 206 19.84 -18.99 13.77
N ALA A 207 19.49 -18.59 12.54
CA ALA A 207 20.45 -18.34 11.48
C ALA A 207 21.33 -17.13 11.83
N ARG A 208 22.63 -17.36 12.05
CA ARG A 208 23.61 -16.27 12.17
C ARG A 208 23.67 -15.52 10.84
N VAL A 209 23.28 -14.25 10.84
CA VAL A 209 23.61 -13.34 9.73
C VAL A 209 25.13 -13.29 9.63
N PRO A 210 25.75 -13.68 8.49
CA PRO A 210 27.20 -13.56 8.34
C PRO A 210 27.59 -12.10 8.52
N SER A 211 28.52 -11.82 9.43
CA SER A 211 29.06 -10.47 9.60
C SER A 211 29.70 -10.03 8.30
N VAL A 212 29.24 -8.89 7.74
CA VAL A 212 29.94 -8.21 6.66
C VAL A 212 31.34 -7.88 7.17
N ARG A 213 32.37 -8.47 6.54
CA ARG A 213 33.76 -8.12 6.84
C ARG A 213 33.95 -6.64 6.48
N ARG A 214 34.45 -5.88 7.46
CA ARG A 214 34.85 -4.48 7.33
C ARG A 214 35.95 -4.32 6.28
#